data_AF-A0A9X2HK80-F1
#
_entry.id   AF-A0A9X2HK80-F1
#
_cell.length_a   1.000
_cell.length_b   1.000
_cell.length_c   1.000
_cell.angle_alpha   90.00
_cell.angle_beta   90.00
_cell.angle_gamma   90.00
#
_symmetry.space_group_name_H-M   'P 1'
#
loop_
_entity.id
_entity.type
_entity.pdbx_description
1 polymer ?
#
loop_
_entity_poly.entity_id
_entity_poly.type
_entity_poly.pdbx_seq_one_letter_code
_entity_poly.pdbx_strand_id
1 'polypeptide(L)'
;AGTAATVDVGAFLDRRAPAVDFTREILSRTAAKPGNFGCFGMHEWAMAYRSEDNDIRHEHLELRLGPDGTDEVVESHRIHCTHFDAFRFFQPQAVARNEVQPTRELQRNLEQPGCLHANMDVYKWAYKLLPLVDSGLVMDAFELAWQVREMDMRAAPYDLRAWGYEPIAVETAAGKKQYATMQRGFAARSVELRRRLLERIDAGAASS
;
A
#
# COMPACT_ATOMS: atom_id res chain seq x y z
N ALA A 1 25.32 -37.93 -4.80
CA ALA A 1 24.60 -36.87 -5.53
C ALA A 1 23.21 -36.77 -4.93
N GLY A 2 22.81 -35.60 -4.43
CA GLY A 2 21.48 -35.38 -3.86
C GLY A 2 20.45 -35.19 -4.97
N THR A 3 19.21 -35.61 -4.72
CA THR A 3 18.07 -35.37 -5.61
C THR A 3 17.72 -33.87 -5.55
N ALA A 4 17.73 -33.18 -6.70
CA ALA A 4 17.21 -31.83 -6.81
C ALA A 4 15.72 -31.88 -7.17
N ALA A 5 14.91 -31.03 -6.52
CA ALA A 5 13.51 -30.84 -6.87
C ALA A 5 13.34 -29.49 -7.57
N THR A 6 12.53 -29.46 -8.63
CA THR A 6 12.15 -28.25 -9.35
C THR A 6 10.66 -28.02 -9.23
N VAL A 7 10.21 -26.77 -9.39
CA VAL A 7 8.78 -26.46 -9.49
C VAL A 7 8.22 -27.04 -10.80
N ASP A 8 7.06 -27.69 -10.69
CA ASP A 8 6.19 -27.96 -11.84
C ASP A 8 5.37 -26.69 -12.12
N VAL A 9 5.84 -25.90 -13.08
CA VAL A 9 5.26 -24.58 -13.39
C VAL A 9 3.87 -24.72 -13.98
N GLY A 10 3.65 -25.66 -14.90
CA GLY A 10 2.34 -25.90 -15.52
C GLY A 10 1.31 -26.29 -14.48
N ALA A 11 1.62 -27.31 -13.64
CA ALA A 11 0.71 -27.72 -12.58
C ALA A 11 0.46 -26.63 -11.52
N PHE A 12 1.44 -25.76 -11.26
CA PHE A 12 1.25 -24.60 -10.39
C PHE A 12 0.27 -23.60 -11.00
N LEU A 13 0.46 -23.22 -12.27
CA LEU A 13 -0.39 -22.26 -12.97
C LEU A 13 -1.82 -22.77 -13.09
N ASP A 14 -2.02 -24.03 -13.48
CA ASP A 14 -3.35 -24.64 -13.58
C ASP A 14 -4.09 -24.62 -12.24
N ARG A 15 -3.39 -24.99 -11.15
CA ARG A 15 -3.98 -25.03 -9.81
C ARG A 15 -4.27 -23.64 -9.24
N ARG A 16 -3.54 -22.62 -9.68
CA ARG A 16 -3.59 -21.25 -9.13
C ARG A 16 -4.14 -20.22 -10.11
N ALA A 17 -4.65 -20.63 -11.27
CA ALA A 17 -5.01 -19.74 -12.37
C ALA A 17 -5.82 -18.51 -11.92
N PRO A 18 -6.92 -18.62 -11.14
CA PRO A 18 -7.67 -17.43 -10.70
C PRO A 18 -6.84 -16.42 -9.88
N ALA A 19 -5.92 -16.91 -9.04
CA ALA A 19 -5.07 -16.06 -8.21
C ALA A 19 -3.94 -15.42 -9.03
N VAL A 20 -3.37 -16.16 -9.99
CA VAL A 20 -2.34 -15.66 -10.91
C VAL A 20 -2.94 -14.60 -11.84
N ASP A 21 -4.12 -14.86 -12.41
CA ASP A 21 -4.83 -13.91 -13.28
C ASP A 21 -5.17 -12.62 -12.55
N PHE A 22 -5.72 -12.73 -11.33
CA PHE A 22 -5.98 -11.57 -10.47
C PHE A 22 -4.69 -10.77 -10.24
N THR A 23 -3.61 -11.46 -9.91
CA THR A 23 -2.31 -10.83 -9.61
C THR A 23 -1.76 -10.14 -10.85
N ARG A 24 -1.79 -10.79 -12.02
CA ARG A 24 -1.39 -10.20 -13.29
C ARG A 24 -2.19 -8.93 -13.60
N GLU A 25 -3.51 -8.99 -13.42
CA GLU A 25 -4.40 -7.86 -13.68
C GLU A 25 -4.12 -6.68 -12.73
N ILE A 26 -4.04 -6.91 -11.42
CA ILE A 26 -3.81 -5.81 -10.46
C ILE A 26 -2.42 -5.20 -10.64
N LEU A 27 -1.39 -6.01 -10.90
CA LEU A 27 -0.03 -5.53 -11.10
C LEU A 27 0.08 -4.68 -12.38
N SER A 28 -0.44 -5.18 -13.50
CA SER A 28 -0.38 -4.49 -14.80
C SER A 28 -1.19 -3.20 -14.81
N ARG A 29 -2.44 -3.23 -14.31
CA ARG A 29 -3.29 -2.03 -14.23
C ARG A 29 -2.69 -0.96 -13.32
N THR A 30 -2.11 -1.36 -12.19
CA THR A 30 -1.47 -0.40 -11.27
C THR A 30 -0.24 0.24 -11.91
N ALA A 31 0.61 -0.54 -12.58
CA ALA A 31 1.83 -0.05 -13.21
C ALA A 31 1.55 0.91 -14.39
N ALA A 32 0.44 0.73 -15.11
CA ALA A 32 0.10 1.53 -16.28
C ALA A 32 -0.57 2.88 -15.97
N LYS A 33 -1.02 3.11 -14.72
CA LYS A 33 -1.74 4.34 -14.36
C LYS A 33 -0.81 5.49 -13.98
N PRO A 34 -1.24 6.75 -14.16
CA PRO A 34 -0.56 7.87 -13.52
C PRO A 34 -0.66 7.75 -11.99
N GLY A 35 0.43 8.09 -11.30
CA GLY A 35 0.44 8.15 -9.84
C GLY A 35 -0.31 9.37 -9.31
N ASN A 36 -1.15 9.17 -8.30
CA ASN A 36 -1.70 10.24 -7.47
C ASN A 36 -0.81 10.44 -6.23
N PHE A 37 -0.28 11.66 -6.09
CA PHE A 37 0.63 12.10 -5.03
C PHE A 37 0.00 13.14 -4.09
N GLY A 38 -1.33 13.20 -4.05
CA GLY A 38 -2.11 14.14 -3.23
C GLY A 38 -2.81 13.52 -2.01
N CYS A 39 -2.59 12.23 -1.74
CA CYS A 39 -3.24 11.52 -0.61
C CYS A 39 -2.59 11.83 0.75
N PHE A 40 -1.27 12.06 0.79
CA PHE A 40 -0.51 12.43 2.01
C PHE A 40 -0.74 11.54 3.25
N GLY A 41 -1.08 10.27 3.07
CA GLY A 41 -1.33 9.36 4.20
C GLY A 41 -2.66 9.61 4.93
N MET A 42 -3.57 10.42 4.36
CA MET A 42 -4.84 10.78 4.99
C MET A 42 -5.76 9.59 5.29
N HIS A 43 -5.46 8.39 4.78
CA HIS A 43 -6.15 7.18 5.20
C HIS A 43 -6.02 6.92 6.70
N GLU A 44 -4.84 7.14 7.29
CA GLU A 44 -4.62 6.84 8.71
C GLU A 44 -5.28 7.90 9.60
N TRP A 45 -5.32 9.14 9.12
CA TRP A 45 -6.06 10.25 9.74
C TRP A 45 -7.56 9.99 9.74
N ALA A 46 -8.10 9.48 8.63
CA ALA A 46 -9.50 9.08 8.53
C ALA A 46 -9.86 7.87 9.44
N MET A 47 -8.88 7.01 9.78
CA MET A 47 -9.07 5.93 10.76
C MET A 47 -9.03 6.42 12.21
N ALA A 48 -8.46 7.61 12.47
CA ALA A 48 -8.42 8.24 13.79
C ALA A 48 -9.44 9.38 13.97
N TYR A 49 -10.23 9.68 12.94
CA TYR A 49 -11.19 10.78 12.96
C TYR A 49 -12.30 10.57 14.00
N ARG A 50 -12.63 11.64 14.75
CA ARG A 50 -13.59 11.63 15.86
C ARG A 50 -13.23 10.56 16.90
N SER A 51 -11.96 10.50 17.27
CA SER A 51 -11.43 9.47 18.18
C SER A 51 -12.10 9.45 19.56
N GLU A 52 -12.64 10.58 20.02
CA GLU A 52 -13.37 10.63 21.29
C GLU A 52 -14.69 9.86 21.25
N ASP A 53 -15.30 9.73 20.06
CA ASP A 53 -16.55 9.00 19.86
C ASP A 53 -16.33 7.53 19.46
N ASN A 54 -15.19 7.22 18.84
CA ASN A 54 -14.97 5.96 18.12
C ASN A 54 -13.80 5.10 18.63
N ASP A 55 -13.06 5.58 19.64
CA ASP A 55 -11.74 5.10 20.01
C ASP A 55 -10.72 5.15 18.85
N ILE A 56 -9.43 5.04 19.18
CA ILE A 56 -8.36 4.91 18.18
C ILE A 56 -7.95 3.45 18.03
N ARG A 57 -7.59 3.06 16.80
CA ARG A 57 -7.15 1.70 16.49
C ARG A 57 -5.90 1.27 17.27
N HIS A 58 -5.01 2.22 17.54
CA HIS A 58 -3.77 2.00 18.29
C HIS A 58 -3.87 2.67 19.66
N GLU A 59 -4.71 2.12 20.55
CA GLU A 59 -5.00 2.65 21.90
C GLU A 59 -3.77 2.88 22.80
N HIS A 60 -2.65 2.22 22.50
CA HIS A 60 -1.39 2.36 23.24
C HIS A 60 -0.51 3.50 22.74
N LEU A 61 -0.94 4.24 21.71
CA LEU A 61 -0.23 5.37 21.13
C LEU A 61 -1.06 6.65 21.31
N GLU A 62 -0.38 7.75 21.60
CA GLU A 62 -1.01 9.06 21.67
C GLU A 62 -1.14 9.69 20.28
N LEU A 63 -2.15 10.54 20.09
CA LEU A 63 -2.26 11.37 18.89
C LEU A 63 -1.35 12.60 19.03
N ARG A 64 -0.47 12.82 18.07
CA ARG A 64 0.56 13.88 18.13
C ARG A 64 -0.02 15.30 18.14
N LEU A 65 -1.25 15.49 17.63
CA LEU A 65 -2.00 16.75 17.62
C LEU A 65 -3.23 16.71 18.55
N GLY A 66 -3.38 15.65 19.35
CA GLY A 66 -4.62 15.37 20.08
C GLY A 66 -5.82 15.06 19.18
N PRO A 67 -6.99 14.79 19.77
CA PRO A 67 -8.24 14.55 19.04
C PRO A 67 -8.64 15.73 18.14
N ASP A 68 -8.77 16.93 18.71
CA ASP A 68 -9.22 18.13 17.99
C ASP A 68 -8.34 18.48 16.78
N GLY A 69 -7.02 18.43 16.96
CA GLY A 69 -6.07 18.70 15.87
C GLY A 69 -6.08 17.61 14.79
N THR A 70 -6.38 16.36 15.16
CA THR A 70 -6.55 15.27 14.19
C THR A 70 -7.81 15.48 13.36
N ASP A 71 -8.91 15.89 14.00
CA ASP A 71 -10.15 16.22 13.33
C ASP A 71 -9.99 17.41 12.38
N GLU A 72 -9.31 18.49 12.81
CA GLU A 72 -9.04 19.64 11.96
C GLU A 72 -8.27 19.25 10.68
N VAL A 73 -7.29 18.35 10.78
CA VAL A 73 -6.56 17.85 9.60
C VAL A 73 -7.50 17.10 8.66
N VAL A 74 -8.33 16.18 9.17
CA VAL A 74 -9.30 15.42 8.36
C VAL A 74 -10.31 16.35 7.68
N GLU A 75 -10.75 17.40 8.37
CA GLU A 75 -11.76 18.34 7.88
C GLU A 75 -11.22 19.36 6.87
N SER A 76 -9.94 19.77 7.02
CA SER A 76 -9.29 20.76 6.16
C SER A 76 -8.59 20.17 4.93
N HIS A 77 -8.49 18.84 4.83
CA HIS A 77 -7.77 18.15 3.77
C HIS A 77 -8.69 17.35 2.84
N ARG A 78 -8.30 17.27 1.57
CA ARG A 78 -8.95 16.38 0.60
C ARG A 78 -8.53 14.94 0.88
N ILE A 79 -9.51 14.05 1.07
CA ILE A 79 -9.26 12.62 1.27
C ILE A 79 -9.56 11.90 -0.05
N HIS A 80 -8.54 11.26 -0.61
CA HIS A 80 -8.62 10.55 -1.89
C HIS A 80 -7.89 9.20 -1.79
N CYS A 81 -8.27 8.39 -0.81
CA CYS A 81 -7.75 7.03 -0.68
C CYS A 81 -8.41 6.13 -1.72
N THR A 82 -7.60 5.53 -2.59
CA THR A 82 -8.08 4.60 -3.62
C THR A 82 -7.88 3.13 -3.22
N HIS A 83 -7.22 2.88 -2.09
CA HIS A 83 -6.84 1.55 -1.64
C HIS A 83 -7.91 0.96 -0.70
N PHE A 84 -8.60 -0.08 -1.18
CA PHE A 84 -9.74 -0.67 -0.46
C PHE A 84 -9.38 -1.20 0.92
N ASP A 85 -8.24 -1.87 1.06
CA ASP A 85 -7.86 -2.49 2.33
C ASP A 85 -7.50 -1.48 3.42
N ALA A 86 -7.21 -0.22 3.07
CA ALA A 86 -7.13 0.89 4.01
C ALA A 86 -8.51 1.53 4.23
N PHE A 87 -9.22 1.83 3.14
CA PHE A 87 -10.52 2.51 3.19
C PHE A 87 -11.55 1.80 4.09
N ARG A 88 -11.60 0.47 4.08
CA ARG A 88 -12.55 -0.31 4.90
C ARG A 88 -12.37 -0.18 6.42
N PHE A 89 -11.32 0.52 6.88
CA PHE A 89 -11.07 0.82 8.28
C PHE A 89 -11.35 2.27 8.66
N PHE A 90 -11.81 3.10 7.72
CA PHE A 90 -12.16 4.48 8.02
C PHE A 90 -13.24 4.53 9.10
N GLN A 91 -13.15 5.53 9.97
CA GLN A 91 -14.23 5.80 10.91
C GLN A 91 -15.51 6.15 10.14
N PRO A 92 -16.70 5.77 10.61
CA PRO A 92 -17.96 5.97 9.89
C PRO A 92 -18.16 7.42 9.39
N GLN A 93 -17.77 8.39 10.23
CA GLN A 93 -17.88 9.82 9.96
C GLN A 93 -16.88 10.31 8.89
N ALA A 94 -15.80 9.56 8.60
CA ALA A 94 -14.81 9.88 7.57
C ALA A 94 -15.12 9.23 6.20
N VAL A 95 -15.98 8.20 6.15
CA VAL A 95 -16.30 7.46 4.91
C VAL A 95 -16.80 8.39 3.80
N ALA A 96 -17.78 9.26 4.12
CA ALA A 96 -18.36 10.19 3.15
C ALA A 96 -17.42 11.31 2.72
N ARG A 97 -16.32 11.54 3.45
CA ARG A 97 -15.30 12.55 3.11
C ARG A 97 -14.31 12.05 2.04
N ASN A 98 -14.21 10.74 1.82
CA ASN A 98 -13.37 10.21 0.77
C ASN A 98 -14.00 10.45 -0.60
N GLU A 99 -13.29 11.12 -1.49
CA GLU A 99 -13.76 11.47 -2.85
C GLU A 99 -14.04 10.25 -3.72
N VAL A 100 -13.44 9.11 -3.37
CA VAL A 100 -13.64 7.82 -4.01
C VAL A 100 -14.27 6.89 -2.99
N GLN A 101 -15.06 5.92 -3.43
CA GLN A 101 -15.63 4.89 -2.57
C GLN A 101 -15.08 3.52 -3.00
N PRO A 102 -13.85 3.16 -2.59
CA PRO A 102 -13.28 1.85 -2.93
C PRO A 102 -14.15 0.70 -2.44
N THR A 103 -14.34 -0.29 -3.31
CA THR A 103 -14.90 -1.60 -2.93
C THR A 103 -13.90 -2.70 -3.31
N ARG A 104 -14.14 -3.92 -2.84
CA ARG A 104 -13.30 -5.08 -3.21
C ARG A 104 -13.33 -5.31 -4.73
N GLU A 105 -14.50 -5.16 -5.34
CA GLU A 105 -14.73 -5.36 -6.78
C GLU A 105 -13.98 -4.30 -7.61
N LEU A 106 -13.95 -3.06 -7.10
CA LEU A 106 -13.28 -1.94 -7.76
C LEU A 106 -11.77 -1.90 -7.54
N GLN A 107 -11.22 -2.71 -6.63
CA GLN A 107 -9.81 -2.65 -6.24
C GLN A 107 -8.86 -2.62 -7.44
N ARG A 108 -8.99 -3.58 -8.37
CA ARG A 108 -8.12 -3.66 -9.58
C ARG A 108 -8.19 -2.40 -10.46
N ASN A 109 -9.29 -1.66 -10.39
CA ASN A 109 -9.53 -0.43 -11.15
C ASN A 109 -9.12 0.84 -10.41
N LEU A 110 -8.98 0.81 -9.09
CA LEU A 110 -8.66 1.98 -8.27
C LEU A 110 -7.21 2.02 -7.77
N GLU A 111 -6.53 0.88 -7.67
CA GLU A 111 -5.10 0.87 -7.31
C GLU A 111 -4.27 1.70 -8.29
N GLN A 112 -3.30 2.44 -7.76
CA GLN A 112 -2.45 3.38 -8.51
C GLN A 112 -1.05 3.45 -7.87
N PRO A 113 0.01 3.75 -8.64
CA PRO A 113 1.39 3.52 -8.20
C PRO A 113 1.91 4.51 -7.15
N GLY A 114 1.24 5.64 -6.94
CA GLY A 114 1.48 6.58 -5.86
C GLY A 114 0.96 6.10 -4.49
N CYS A 115 0.03 5.15 -4.43
CA CYS A 115 -0.48 4.69 -3.13
C CYS A 115 0.60 3.91 -2.38
N LEU A 116 0.92 4.32 -1.14
CA LEU A 116 1.91 3.62 -0.30
C LEU A 116 1.48 2.16 -0.08
N HIS A 117 0.21 1.93 0.23
CA HIS A 117 -0.30 0.59 0.48
C HIS A 117 -0.27 -0.31 -0.76
N ALA A 118 -0.64 0.21 -1.93
CA ALA A 118 -0.48 -0.53 -3.19
C ALA A 118 0.97 -0.93 -3.46
N ASN A 119 1.93 -0.11 -3.01
CA ASN A 119 3.36 -0.35 -3.15
C ASN A 119 3.87 -1.38 -2.13
N MET A 120 3.42 -1.34 -0.87
CA MET A 120 3.69 -2.39 0.11
C MET A 120 3.13 -3.75 -0.35
N ASP A 121 1.96 -3.73 -0.97
CA ASP A 121 1.27 -4.92 -1.48
C ASP A 121 2.05 -5.66 -2.57
N VAL A 122 3.06 -5.06 -3.20
CA VAL A 122 3.94 -5.77 -4.14
C VAL A 122 4.60 -6.98 -3.46
N TYR A 123 4.97 -6.86 -2.19
CA TYR A 123 5.45 -7.99 -1.39
C TYR A 123 4.39 -9.08 -1.26
N LYS A 124 3.13 -8.69 -1.00
CA LYS A 124 2.00 -9.62 -0.91
C LYS A 124 1.81 -10.42 -2.20
N TRP A 125 1.91 -9.75 -3.33
CA TRP A 125 1.77 -10.39 -4.64
C TRP A 125 2.97 -11.28 -4.96
N ALA A 126 4.19 -10.85 -4.63
CA ALA A 126 5.39 -11.65 -4.83
C ALA A 126 5.34 -12.97 -4.04
N TYR A 127 5.03 -12.95 -2.73
CA TYR A 127 5.02 -14.20 -1.95
C TYR A 127 3.90 -15.15 -2.40
N LYS A 128 2.75 -14.63 -2.86
CA LYS A 128 1.65 -15.45 -3.37
C LYS A 128 1.98 -16.18 -4.67
N LEU A 129 2.99 -15.70 -5.40
CA LEU A 129 3.50 -16.33 -6.61
C LEU A 129 4.58 -17.36 -6.31
N LEU A 130 5.01 -17.58 -5.06
CA LEU A 130 5.94 -18.67 -4.77
C LEU A 130 5.29 -20.03 -5.13
N PRO A 131 6.04 -20.96 -5.77
CA PRO A 131 7.47 -20.88 -6.11
C PRO A 131 7.79 -20.41 -7.56
N LEU A 132 6.85 -19.79 -8.28
CA LEU A 132 7.07 -19.26 -9.64
C LEU A 132 8.12 -18.13 -9.70
N VAL A 133 8.16 -17.31 -8.65
CA VAL A 133 9.13 -16.22 -8.48
C VAL A 133 10.28 -16.64 -7.58
N ASP A 134 11.48 -16.14 -7.85
CA ASP A 134 12.65 -16.40 -7.02
C ASP A 134 12.60 -15.61 -5.69
N SER A 135 13.29 -16.13 -4.67
CA SER A 135 13.34 -15.51 -3.34
C SER A 135 13.98 -14.12 -3.33
N GLY A 136 14.88 -13.82 -4.28
CA GLY A 136 15.50 -12.50 -4.42
C GLY A 136 14.45 -11.44 -4.76
N LEU A 137 13.58 -11.71 -5.74
CA LEU A 137 12.48 -10.81 -6.08
C LEU A 137 11.47 -10.64 -4.94
N VAL A 138 11.21 -11.69 -4.15
CA VAL A 138 10.38 -11.56 -2.94
C VAL A 138 11.06 -10.66 -1.90
N MET A 139 12.37 -10.78 -1.71
CA MET A 139 13.13 -9.95 -0.79
C MET A 139 13.17 -8.48 -1.23
N ASP A 140 13.38 -8.20 -2.51
CA ASP A 140 13.35 -6.84 -3.05
C ASP A 140 11.99 -6.16 -2.77
N ALA A 141 10.89 -6.92 -2.91
CA ALA A 141 9.55 -6.44 -2.62
C ALA A 141 9.32 -6.23 -1.12
N PHE A 142 9.87 -7.10 -0.27
CA PHE A 142 9.84 -6.95 1.18
C PHE A 142 10.58 -5.68 1.63
N GLU A 143 11.79 -5.44 1.12
CA GLU A 143 12.57 -4.23 1.45
C GLU A 143 11.83 -2.95 1.09
N LEU A 144 11.18 -2.93 -0.08
CA LEU A 144 10.31 -1.82 -0.46
C LEU A 144 9.15 -1.67 0.53
N ALA A 145 8.45 -2.75 0.86
CA ALA A 145 7.31 -2.71 1.78
C ALA A 145 7.71 -2.21 3.17
N TRP A 146 8.88 -2.60 3.66
CA TRP A 146 9.44 -2.16 4.93
C TRP A 146 9.68 -0.64 4.95
N GLN A 147 10.39 -0.12 3.95
CA GLN A 147 10.70 1.32 3.85
C GLN A 147 9.43 2.16 3.65
N VAL A 148 8.46 1.64 2.91
CA VAL A 148 7.17 2.30 2.72
C VAL A 148 6.37 2.29 4.03
N ARG A 149 6.42 1.21 4.83
CA ARG A 149 5.79 1.15 6.16
C ARG A 149 6.37 2.18 7.12
N GLU A 150 7.68 2.35 7.12
CA GLU A 150 8.32 3.40 7.92
C GLU A 150 7.75 4.79 7.57
N MET A 151 7.64 5.11 6.28
CA MET A 151 7.07 6.38 5.84
C MET A 151 5.59 6.54 6.23
N ASP A 152 4.80 5.48 6.09
CA ASP A 152 3.38 5.46 6.47
C ASP A 152 3.20 5.73 7.97
N MET A 153 4.01 5.06 8.81
CA MET A 153 4.07 5.30 10.26
C MET A 153 4.44 6.75 10.58
N ARG A 154 5.46 7.30 9.94
CA ARG A 154 5.92 8.67 10.18
C ARG A 154 4.91 9.74 9.74
N ALA A 155 4.03 9.44 8.78
CA ALA A 155 3.00 10.36 8.31
C ALA A 155 1.65 10.21 9.04
N ALA A 156 1.53 9.22 9.93
CA ALA A 156 0.32 8.93 10.69
C ALA A 156 0.00 10.04 11.73
N PRO A 157 -1.22 10.05 12.29
CA PRO A 157 -1.58 10.98 13.36
C PRO A 157 -0.97 10.59 14.73
N TYR A 158 -0.41 9.39 14.85
CA TYR A 158 0.16 8.87 16.11
C TYR A 158 1.56 9.44 16.40
N ASP A 159 1.88 9.63 17.67
CA ASP A 159 3.22 9.97 18.12
C ASP A 159 4.08 8.72 18.29
N LEU A 160 5.10 8.61 17.44
CA LEU A 160 6.04 7.48 17.40
C LEU A 160 7.48 7.91 17.74
N ARG A 161 7.68 9.11 18.28
CA ARG A 161 9.03 9.63 18.60
C ARG A 161 9.77 8.75 19.60
N ALA A 162 9.06 8.17 20.57
CA ALA A 162 9.63 7.22 21.52
C ALA A 162 10.20 5.95 20.86
N TRP A 163 9.75 5.63 19.64
CA TRP A 163 10.24 4.50 18.84
C TRP A 163 11.30 4.92 17.82
N GLY A 164 11.74 6.18 17.83
CA GLY A 164 12.74 6.73 16.93
C GLY A 164 12.20 7.21 15.58
N TYR A 165 10.88 7.33 15.43
CA TYR A 165 10.26 7.77 14.18
C TYR A 165 9.85 9.25 14.24
N GLU A 166 10.67 10.10 13.63
CA GLU A 166 10.36 11.53 13.50
C GLU A 166 9.20 11.76 12.51
N PRO A 167 8.15 12.52 12.92
CA PRO A 167 6.98 12.75 12.09
C PRO A 167 7.29 13.46 10.76
N ILE A 168 6.62 13.00 9.71
CA ILE A 168 6.44 13.76 8.47
C ILE A 168 5.13 14.52 8.65
N ALA A 169 5.21 15.79 9.03
CA ALA A 169 4.08 16.65 9.35
C ALA A 169 3.23 17.02 8.11
N VAL A 170 2.43 16.07 7.63
CA VAL A 170 1.59 16.16 6.42
C VAL A 170 0.43 17.17 6.50
N GLU A 171 0.13 17.71 7.68
CA GLU A 171 -0.73 18.88 7.89
C GLU A 171 -0.08 20.18 7.40
N THR A 172 1.24 20.21 7.26
CA THR A 172 2.01 21.38 6.81
C THR A 172 2.40 21.29 5.33
N ALA A 173 2.59 22.44 4.68
CA ALA A 173 3.08 22.48 3.29
C ALA A 173 4.48 21.85 3.14
N ALA A 174 5.36 22.05 4.13
CA ALA A 174 6.71 21.47 4.13
C ALA A 174 6.67 19.94 4.23
N GLY A 175 5.88 19.39 5.15
CA GLY A 175 5.72 17.94 5.29
C GLY A 175 5.06 17.30 4.08
N LYS A 176 4.06 17.95 3.46
CA LYS A 176 3.48 17.48 2.17
C LYS A 176 4.52 17.42 1.05
N LYS A 177 5.40 18.42 0.96
CA LYS A 177 6.50 18.44 -0.04
C LYS A 177 7.50 17.30 0.21
N GLN A 178 7.89 17.08 1.46
CA GLN A 178 8.75 15.95 1.85
C GLN A 178 8.09 14.60 1.50
N TYR A 179 6.84 14.42 1.92
CA TYR A 179 6.05 13.22 1.66
C TYR A 179 5.97 12.93 0.15
N ALA A 180 5.56 13.90 -0.66
CA ALA A 180 5.43 13.72 -2.10
C ALA A 180 6.74 13.38 -2.80
N THR A 181 7.88 13.87 -2.28
CA THR A 181 9.21 13.55 -2.81
C THR A 181 9.56 12.08 -2.55
N MET A 182 9.38 11.60 -1.32
CA MET A 182 9.62 10.20 -0.94
C MET A 182 8.66 9.25 -1.68
N GLN A 183 7.37 9.61 -1.73
CA GLN A 183 6.31 8.84 -2.38
C GLN A 183 6.60 8.57 -3.86
N ARG A 184 7.16 9.55 -4.59
CA ARG A 184 7.57 9.38 -6.00
C ARG A 184 8.69 8.35 -6.16
N GLY A 185 9.66 8.34 -5.25
CA GLY A 185 10.73 7.34 -5.25
C GLY A 185 10.19 5.92 -5.05
N PHE A 186 9.27 5.75 -4.10
CA PHE A 186 8.62 4.45 -3.87
C PHE A 186 7.73 4.02 -5.04
N ALA A 187 7.01 4.96 -5.67
CA ALA A 187 6.20 4.67 -6.85
C ALA A 187 7.04 4.16 -8.03
N ALA A 188 8.19 4.79 -8.30
CA ALA A 188 9.08 4.35 -9.38
C ALA A 188 9.64 2.95 -9.13
N ARG A 189 10.14 2.69 -7.91
CA ARG A 189 10.66 1.37 -7.52
C ARG A 189 9.58 0.28 -7.54
N SER A 190 8.38 0.61 -7.08
CA SER A 190 7.27 -0.34 -7.07
C SER A 190 6.85 -0.71 -8.50
N VAL A 191 6.83 0.23 -9.45
CA VAL A 191 6.54 -0.05 -10.86
C VAL A 191 7.55 -1.02 -11.46
N GLU A 192 8.85 -0.85 -11.18
CA GLU A 192 9.86 -1.80 -11.67
C GLU A 192 9.67 -3.21 -11.11
N LEU A 193 9.36 -3.34 -9.82
CA LEU A 193 9.07 -4.65 -9.22
C LEU A 193 7.80 -5.28 -9.82
N ARG A 194 6.75 -4.50 -10.10
CA ARG A 194 5.56 -5.02 -10.80
C ARG A 194 5.91 -5.55 -12.18
N ARG A 195 6.76 -4.84 -12.92
CA ARG A 195 7.24 -5.27 -14.25
C ARG A 195 7.99 -6.60 -14.16
N ARG A 196 8.94 -6.74 -13.23
CA ARG A 196 9.67 -8.00 -12.99
C ARG A 196 8.75 -9.14 -12.61
N LEU A 197 7.75 -8.91 -11.76
CA LEU A 197 6.75 -9.94 -11.41
C LEU A 197 5.91 -10.38 -12.62
N LEU A 198 5.48 -9.43 -13.45
CA LEU A 198 4.73 -9.73 -14.68
C LEU A 198 5.57 -10.57 -15.66
N GLU A 199 6.85 -10.26 -15.83
CA GLU A 199 7.77 -11.07 -16.65
C GLU A 199 7.84 -12.52 -16.16
N ARG A 200 7.84 -12.76 -14.84
CA ARG A 200 7.84 -14.13 -14.27
C ARG A 200 6.52 -14.86 -14.53
N ILE A 201 5.39 -14.15 -14.43
CA ILE A 201 4.07 -14.71 -14.77
C ILE A 201 4.02 -15.10 -16.25
N ASP A 202 4.43 -14.19 -17.13
CA ASP A 202 4.36 -14.38 -18.58
C ASP A 202 5.34 -15.49 -19.05
N ALA A 203 6.56 -15.54 -18.49
CA ALA A 203 7.51 -16.62 -18.78
C ALA A 203 7.01 -17.99 -18.31
N GLY A 204 6.32 -18.04 -17.16
CA GLY A 204 5.69 -19.26 -16.67
C GLY A 204 4.63 -19.77 -17.63
N ALA A 205 3.75 -18.89 -18.11
CA ALA A 205 2.68 -19.24 -19.05
C ALA A 205 3.19 -19.65 -20.44
N ALA A 206 4.34 -19.11 -20.88
CA ALA A 206 4.97 -19.52 -22.14
C ALA A 206 5.67 -20.89 -22.05
N SER A 207 5.94 -21.37 -20.83
CA SER A 207 6.66 -22.63 -20.55
C SER A 207 5.73 -23.77 -20.13
N SER A 208 4.44 -23.51 -19.94
CA SER A 208 3.37 -24.45 -19.61
C SER A 208 2.59 -24.86 -20.86
#